data_AF-A0A929BDP9-F1
#
_entry.id   AF-A0A929BDP9-F1
#
_cell.length_a   1.000
_cell.length_b   1.000
_cell.length_c   1.000
_cell.angle_alpha   90.00
_cell.angle_beta   90.00
_cell.angle_gamma   90.00
#
_symmetry.space_group_name_H-M   'P 1'
#
loop_
_entity.id
_entity.type
_entity.pdbx_description
1 polymer ?
#
loop_
_entity_poly.entity_id
_entity_poly.type
_entity_poly.pdbx_seq_one_letter_code
_entity_poly.pdbx_strand_id
1 'polypeptide(L)'
;MKGEVLGEFLEKTLDGLTFIQITVDDDISAYTVFETLNARGVELTTTDLLKNYLFSIVALRGKTGSEFKILKENWQQIVDIVGLKKFPIFLRFYLNSKQEVVRKERLFKEIKKDVKTSQQAADIIDVLKETAYLYSAILNPSDEFWNELPNQKEIRKSLTELKLFGVTQPIPLIFSVYRNNKDWLPKILMLLVNISFRYNVIGKLNPNSMEKVYNKIAIKLNKNEITKATQIKELLKEIYVDDNAFVSNFKSKTLPTTGKNKTIVKYILTKIENQISEKEYNFSDASFTIEHILPENYNEDWNDLFSNEADKFIYRIGNYTLLEEKKNRIIGNKLFDAKKNEYLKSQYKLSNSNLYFDEWNIKSLNIYQSKLAKYAKSVWKI
;
A
#
# COMPACT_ATOMS: atom_id res chain seq x y z
N MET A 1 23.77 58.65 -27.65
CA MET A 1 22.34 58.42 -27.37
C MET A 1 21.96 57.01 -26.90
N LYS A 2 22.41 55.89 -27.52
CA LYS A 2 22.03 54.54 -27.01
C LYS A 2 22.89 54.01 -25.83
N GLY A 3 24.15 54.44 -25.71
CA GLY A 3 25.07 53.96 -24.67
C GLY A 3 24.87 54.62 -23.30
N GLU A 4 24.60 55.92 -23.27
CA GLU A 4 24.30 56.68 -22.03
C GLU A 4 23.07 56.14 -21.31
N VAL A 5 21.99 55.90 -22.04
CA VAL A 5 20.75 55.34 -21.49
C VAL A 5 20.96 53.95 -20.90
N LEU A 6 21.84 53.14 -21.51
CA LEU A 6 22.18 51.82 -20.98
C LEU A 6 23.07 51.91 -19.73
N GLY A 7 23.99 52.88 -19.70
CA GLY A 7 24.83 53.16 -18.53
C GLY A 7 24.02 53.58 -17.31
N GLU A 8 23.13 54.57 -17.48
CA GLU A 8 22.22 55.01 -16.40
C GLU A 8 21.30 53.90 -15.93
N PHE A 9 20.80 53.06 -16.85
CA PHE A 9 19.98 51.91 -16.48
C PHE A 9 20.75 50.89 -15.64
N LEU A 10 22.00 50.58 -16.01
CA LEU A 10 22.84 49.64 -15.28
C LEU A 10 23.24 50.19 -13.91
N GLU A 11 23.69 51.44 -13.81
CA GLU A 11 24.02 52.08 -12.52
C GLU A 11 22.81 52.10 -11.59
N LYS A 12 21.66 52.56 -12.09
CA LYS A 12 20.43 52.63 -11.29
C LYS A 12 19.91 51.25 -10.86
N THR A 13 20.14 50.22 -11.67
CA THR A 13 19.76 48.85 -11.35
C THR A 13 20.73 48.22 -10.34
N LEU A 14 22.04 48.46 -10.50
CA LEU A 14 23.08 47.91 -9.63
C LEU A 14 23.05 48.55 -8.24
N ASP A 15 22.83 49.86 -8.15
CA ASP A 15 22.69 50.58 -6.87
C ASP A 15 21.45 50.16 -6.06
N GLY A 16 20.44 49.58 -6.73
CA GLY A 16 19.25 49.03 -6.09
C GLY A 16 19.38 47.58 -5.62
N LEU A 17 20.46 46.88 -5.97
CA LEU A 17 20.62 45.45 -5.67
C LEU A 17 21.53 45.22 -4.47
N THR A 18 20.97 44.65 -3.40
CA THR A 18 21.74 44.17 -2.26
C THR A 18 21.92 42.66 -2.34
N PHE A 19 23.17 42.20 -2.36
CA PHE A 19 23.51 40.77 -2.32
C PHE A 19 23.89 40.36 -0.90
N ILE A 20 23.32 39.25 -0.44
CA ILE A 20 23.73 38.61 0.81
C ILE A 20 24.52 37.36 0.42
N GLN A 21 25.82 37.38 0.69
CA GLN A 21 26.68 36.21 0.53
C GLN A 21 26.84 35.53 1.89
N ILE A 22 26.48 34.25 1.97
CA ILE A 22 26.69 33.43 3.17
C ILE A 22 27.74 32.39 2.83
N THR A 23 28.89 32.51 3.47
CA THR A 23 30.00 31.57 3.34
C THR A 23 29.93 30.55 4.48
N VAL A 24 30.18 29.29 4.15
CA VAL A 24 29.96 28.12 5.01
C VAL A 24 31.11 27.16 4.73
N ASP A 25 31.70 26.65 5.82
CA ASP A 25 32.98 25.94 5.76
C ASP A 25 32.86 24.53 5.15
N ASP A 26 31.66 23.97 5.12
CA ASP A 26 31.40 22.66 4.55
C ASP A 26 30.00 22.57 3.92
N ASP A 27 29.84 21.69 2.92
CA ASP A 27 28.60 21.54 2.18
C ASP A 27 27.39 21.15 3.07
N ILE A 28 27.60 20.54 4.24
CA ILE A 28 26.53 20.12 5.18
C ILE A 28 26.02 21.33 5.96
N SER A 29 26.94 22.22 6.36
CA SER A 29 26.59 23.53 6.92
C SER A 29 25.90 24.41 5.88
N ALA A 30 26.37 24.41 4.63
CA ALA A 30 25.71 25.08 3.52
C ALA A 30 24.28 24.59 3.30
N TYR A 31 24.09 23.27 3.33
CA TYR A 31 22.77 22.64 3.26
C TYR A 31 21.87 23.05 4.42
N THR A 32 22.37 23.03 5.65
CA THR A 32 21.58 23.36 6.85
C THR A 32 21.17 24.83 6.87
N VAL A 33 22.10 25.72 6.50
CA VAL A 33 21.83 27.16 6.34
C VAL A 33 20.79 27.39 5.23
N PHE A 34 20.91 26.68 4.12
CA PHE A 34 19.99 26.79 2.99
C PHE A 34 18.58 26.27 3.32
N GLU A 35 18.44 25.14 4.04
CA GLU A 35 17.16 24.65 4.57
C GLU A 35 16.53 25.66 5.55
N THR A 36 17.34 26.21 6.45
CA THR A 36 16.87 27.16 7.48
C THR A 36 16.43 28.49 6.88
N LEU A 37 17.08 28.95 5.80
CA LEU A 37 16.70 30.15 5.05
C LEU A 37 15.45 29.92 4.19
N ASN A 38 15.31 28.75 3.56
CA ASN A 38 14.14 28.39 2.78
C ASN A 38 12.91 28.06 3.65
N ALA A 39 13.07 27.79 4.95
CA ALA A 39 11.98 27.58 5.89
C ALA A 39 11.05 28.81 6.07
N ARG A 40 11.45 29.99 5.58
CA ARG A 40 10.60 31.21 5.51
C ARG A 40 10.01 31.48 4.10
N GLY A 41 10.29 30.62 3.13
CA GLY A 41 9.79 30.64 1.74
C GLY A 41 9.28 29.26 1.27
N VAL A 42 9.21 29.01 -0.04
CA VAL A 42 8.82 27.69 -0.59
C VAL A 42 9.95 26.69 -0.32
N GLU A 43 9.69 25.75 0.58
CA GLU A 43 10.59 24.66 0.99
C GLU A 43 11.12 23.89 -0.25
N LEU A 44 12.44 23.84 -0.45
CA LEU A 44 13.01 23.00 -1.49
C LEU A 44 12.91 21.54 -1.06
N THR A 45 12.35 20.71 -1.93
CA THR A 45 12.07 19.33 -1.56
C THR A 45 13.35 18.49 -1.60
N THR A 46 13.39 17.36 -0.91
CA THR A 46 14.47 16.35 -1.06
C THR A 46 14.75 16.01 -2.53
N THR A 47 13.70 16.07 -3.36
CA THR A 47 13.78 15.90 -4.82
C THR A 47 14.67 16.97 -5.46
N ASP A 48 14.47 18.25 -5.12
CA ASP A 48 15.23 19.37 -5.68
C ASP A 48 16.68 19.35 -5.22
N LEU A 49 16.90 19.06 -3.93
CA LEU A 49 18.23 18.91 -3.34
C LEU A 49 19.03 17.81 -4.04
N LEU A 50 18.42 16.64 -4.22
CA LEU A 50 19.07 15.52 -4.89
C LEU A 50 19.33 15.84 -6.37
N LYS A 51 18.39 16.46 -7.08
CA LYS A 51 18.57 16.91 -8.46
C LYS A 51 19.79 17.82 -8.59
N ASN A 52 19.84 18.88 -7.78
CA ASN A 52 20.89 19.89 -7.84
C ASN A 52 22.26 19.27 -7.56
N TYR A 53 22.33 18.35 -6.60
CA TYR A 53 23.56 17.63 -6.28
C TYR A 53 24.02 16.70 -7.41
N LEU A 54 23.13 15.88 -7.96
CA LEU A 54 23.50 14.99 -9.07
C LEU A 54 23.94 15.80 -10.31
N PHE A 55 23.27 16.92 -10.58
CA PHE A 55 23.58 17.80 -11.70
C PHE A 55 24.91 18.52 -11.49
N SER A 56 25.24 18.94 -10.25
CA SER A 56 26.50 19.60 -9.97
C SER A 56 27.69 18.66 -10.18
N ILE A 57 27.59 17.39 -9.75
CA ILE A 57 28.65 16.38 -9.95
C ILE A 57 28.94 16.14 -11.44
N VAL A 58 27.92 16.11 -12.28
CA VAL A 58 28.09 15.86 -13.73
C VAL A 58 28.56 17.13 -14.45
N ALA A 59 28.07 18.30 -14.04
CA ALA A 59 28.47 19.58 -14.60
C ALA A 59 29.97 19.91 -14.41
N LEU A 60 30.64 19.33 -13.40
CA LEU A 60 32.09 19.47 -13.19
C LEU A 60 32.94 18.93 -14.35
N ARG A 61 32.39 18.06 -15.21
CA ARG A 61 33.05 17.55 -16.42
C ARG A 61 32.68 18.31 -17.71
N GLY A 62 31.84 19.35 -17.61
CA GLY A 62 31.38 20.16 -18.73
C GLY A 62 29.85 20.14 -18.90
N LYS A 63 29.22 21.33 -18.85
CA LYS A 63 27.75 21.51 -18.87
C LYS A 63 27.05 21.19 -20.21
N THR A 64 27.81 20.83 -21.24
CA THR A 64 27.34 20.70 -22.63
C THR A 64 27.53 19.31 -23.24
N GLY A 65 28.00 18.33 -22.45
CA GLY A 65 28.17 16.95 -22.91
C GLY A 65 26.85 16.18 -23.04
N SER A 66 26.84 15.15 -23.89
CA SER A 66 25.72 14.21 -24.05
C SER A 66 25.30 13.56 -22.72
N GLU A 67 26.24 13.31 -21.83
CA GLU A 67 26.00 12.75 -20.49
C GLU A 67 25.07 13.62 -19.64
N PHE A 68 25.28 14.94 -19.63
CA PHE A 68 24.43 15.86 -18.86
C PHE A 68 23.00 15.90 -19.41
N LYS A 69 22.84 15.79 -20.73
CA LYS A 69 21.52 15.72 -21.39
C LYS A 69 20.78 14.43 -20.99
N ILE A 70 21.45 13.28 -21.08
CA ILE A 70 20.89 11.97 -20.68
C ILE A 70 20.48 11.99 -19.21
N LEU A 71 21.33 12.53 -18.34
CA LEU A 71 21.05 12.67 -16.90
C LEU A 71 19.75 13.48 -16.66
N LYS A 72 19.61 14.61 -17.36
CA LYS A 72 18.44 15.49 -17.24
C LYS A 72 17.17 14.81 -17.75
N GLU A 73 17.26 14.08 -18.86
CA GLU A 73 16.14 13.32 -19.43
C GLU A 73 15.71 12.18 -18.51
N ASN A 74 16.65 11.38 -18.00
CA ASN A 74 16.36 10.30 -17.05
C ASN A 74 15.78 10.84 -15.74
N TRP A 75 16.32 11.94 -15.22
CA TRP A 75 15.74 12.61 -14.04
C TRP A 75 14.30 13.04 -14.29
N GLN A 76 14.03 13.69 -15.43
CA GLN A 76 12.68 14.13 -15.78
C GLN A 76 11.72 12.94 -15.87
N GLN A 77 12.13 11.83 -16.50
CA GLN A 77 11.32 10.62 -16.56
C GLN A 77 10.99 10.05 -15.18
N ILE A 78 11.96 10.01 -14.25
CA ILE A 78 11.68 9.57 -12.88
C ILE A 78 10.63 10.47 -12.22
N VAL A 79 10.76 11.79 -12.38
CA VAL A 79 9.81 12.76 -11.84
C VAL A 79 8.43 12.61 -12.46
N ASP A 80 8.34 12.35 -13.76
CA ASP A 80 7.07 12.16 -14.46
C ASP A 80 6.36 10.88 -14.01
N ILE A 81 7.11 9.80 -13.78
CA ILE A 81 6.58 8.51 -13.30
C ILE A 81 6.11 8.61 -11.84
N VAL A 82 6.96 9.16 -10.97
CA VAL A 82 6.74 9.13 -9.51
C VAL A 82 5.90 10.34 -9.05
N GLY A 83 6.14 11.51 -9.64
CA GLY A 83 5.63 12.80 -9.22
C GLY A 83 6.50 13.46 -8.14
N LEU A 84 6.75 14.77 -8.28
CA LEU A 84 7.60 15.57 -7.37
C LEU A 84 7.25 15.38 -5.88
N LYS A 85 5.96 15.39 -5.53
CA LYS A 85 5.49 15.26 -4.14
C LYS A 85 5.70 13.85 -3.56
N LYS A 86 5.67 12.81 -4.40
CA LYS A 86 5.82 11.41 -3.96
C LYS A 86 7.27 10.93 -4.03
N PHE A 87 8.15 11.65 -4.73
CA PHE A 87 9.54 11.28 -4.90
C PHE A 87 10.28 11.01 -3.58
N PRO A 88 10.14 11.80 -2.50
CA PRO A 88 10.79 11.49 -1.23
C PRO A 88 10.31 10.17 -0.61
N ILE A 89 9.04 9.81 -0.80
CA ILE A 89 8.48 8.54 -0.31
C ILE A 89 9.05 7.37 -1.12
N PHE A 90 9.09 7.51 -2.44
CA PHE A 90 9.72 6.54 -3.34
C PHE A 90 11.20 6.33 -2.99
N LEU A 91 11.96 7.41 -2.84
CA LEU A 91 13.38 7.36 -2.50
C LEU A 91 13.60 6.67 -1.15
N ARG A 92 12.73 6.93 -0.16
CA ARG A 92 12.76 6.23 1.13
C ARG A 92 12.53 4.73 0.96
N PHE A 93 11.58 4.30 0.13
CA PHE A 93 11.38 2.86 -0.11
C PHE A 93 12.56 2.21 -0.83
N TYR A 94 13.17 2.91 -1.79
CA TYR A 94 14.38 2.46 -2.45
C TYR A 94 15.53 2.29 -1.43
N LEU A 95 15.82 3.30 -0.62
CA LEU A 95 16.87 3.24 0.40
C LEU A 95 16.58 2.15 1.43
N ASN A 96 15.35 2.07 1.95
CA ASN A 96 14.94 1.03 2.90
C ASN A 96 14.93 -0.38 2.28
N SER A 97 15.14 -0.54 0.98
CA SER A 97 15.37 -1.86 0.40
C SER A 97 16.81 -2.31 0.59
N LYS A 98 17.77 -1.37 0.68
CA LYS A 98 19.22 -1.63 0.67
C LYS A 98 19.90 -1.45 2.02
N GLN A 99 19.38 -0.59 2.87
CA GLN A 99 19.99 -0.22 4.14
C GLN A 99 18.96 -0.09 5.26
N GLU A 100 19.44 0.11 6.49
CA GLU A 100 18.59 0.31 7.67
C GLU A 100 17.63 1.49 7.49
N VAL A 101 16.53 1.46 8.24
CA VAL A 101 15.41 2.41 8.08
C VAL A 101 15.88 3.86 8.13
N VAL A 102 15.72 4.55 6.99
CA VAL A 102 16.07 5.96 6.83
C VAL A 102 14.84 6.84 7.08
N ARG A 103 15.04 7.93 7.84
CA ARG A 103 14.03 8.99 8.01
C ARG A 103 14.10 9.99 6.87
N LYS A 104 12.99 10.68 6.58
CA LYS A 104 12.86 11.54 5.39
C LYS A 104 13.93 12.62 5.32
N GLU A 105 14.35 13.14 6.46
CA GLU A 105 15.30 14.25 6.60
C GLU A 105 16.73 13.82 6.24
N ARG A 106 17.02 12.51 6.22
CA ARG A 106 18.36 11.98 5.92
C ARG A 106 18.52 11.45 4.50
N LEU A 107 17.44 11.38 3.71
CA LEU A 107 17.44 10.76 2.38
C LEU A 107 18.52 11.34 1.47
N PHE A 108 18.65 12.67 1.43
CA PHE A 108 19.68 13.35 0.65
C PHE A 108 21.09 12.98 1.13
N LYS A 109 21.31 13.02 2.44
CA LYS A 109 22.60 12.71 3.07
C LYS A 109 23.07 11.28 2.76
N GLU A 110 22.15 10.32 2.81
CA GLU A 110 22.47 8.92 2.52
C GLU A 110 22.89 8.72 1.06
N ILE A 111 22.17 9.32 0.09
CA ILE A 111 22.60 9.23 -1.32
C ILE A 111 23.93 9.95 -1.55
N LYS A 112 24.11 11.14 -0.96
CA LYS A 112 25.35 11.92 -1.06
C LYS A 112 26.56 11.17 -0.51
N LYS A 113 26.39 10.24 0.42
CA LYS A 113 27.48 9.42 0.97
C LYS A 113 28.12 8.54 -0.10
N ASP A 114 27.31 7.93 -0.95
CA ASP A 114 27.74 6.90 -1.90
C ASP A 114 27.98 7.45 -3.31
N VAL A 115 27.42 8.62 -3.63
CA VAL A 115 27.51 9.24 -4.96
C VAL A 115 28.46 10.44 -4.91
N LYS A 116 29.70 10.26 -5.37
CA LYS A 116 30.76 11.29 -5.37
C LYS A 116 31.29 11.64 -6.76
N THR A 117 31.11 10.74 -7.73
CA THR A 117 31.64 10.90 -9.09
C THR A 117 30.51 10.97 -10.11
N SER A 118 30.80 11.51 -11.29
CA SER A 118 29.83 11.60 -12.39
C SER A 118 29.32 10.23 -12.84
N GLN A 119 30.18 9.20 -12.80
CA GLN A 119 29.77 7.81 -13.09
C GLN A 119 28.76 7.30 -12.05
N GLN A 120 29.05 7.47 -10.75
CA GLN A 120 28.11 7.06 -9.70
C GLN A 120 26.78 7.82 -9.78
N ALA A 121 26.80 9.08 -10.23
CA ALA A 121 25.59 9.87 -10.45
C ALA A 121 24.76 9.36 -11.65
N ALA A 122 25.40 8.86 -12.70
CA ALA A 122 24.72 8.18 -13.80
C ALA A 122 24.12 6.84 -13.33
N ASP A 123 24.93 6.00 -12.69
CA ASP A 123 24.54 4.67 -12.22
C ASP A 123 23.32 4.73 -11.28
N ILE A 124 23.32 5.67 -10.33
CA ILE A 124 22.20 5.81 -9.39
C ILE A 124 20.93 6.29 -10.08
N ILE A 125 21.03 7.17 -11.08
CA ILE A 125 19.85 7.64 -11.83
C ILE A 125 19.25 6.51 -12.64
N ASP A 126 20.07 5.68 -13.28
CA ASP A 126 19.58 4.54 -14.05
C ASP A 126 18.87 3.53 -13.13
N VAL A 127 19.46 3.22 -11.98
CA VAL A 127 18.82 2.35 -10.97
C VAL A 127 17.53 2.95 -10.42
N LEU A 128 17.49 4.26 -10.15
CA LEU A 128 16.28 4.94 -9.67
C LEU A 128 15.20 4.96 -10.76
N LYS A 129 15.56 5.10 -12.03
CA LYS A 129 14.64 5.04 -13.16
C LYS A 129 13.98 3.67 -13.28
N GLU A 130 14.75 2.59 -13.28
CA GLU A 130 14.19 1.23 -13.28
C GLU A 130 13.28 0.99 -12.07
N THR A 131 13.71 1.44 -10.89
CA THR A 131 12.94 1.28 -9.65
C THR A 131 11.67 2.13 -9.68
N ALA A 132 11.67 3.29 -10.35
CA ALA A 132 10.50 4.15 -10.50
C ALA A 132 9.39 3.47 -11.33
N TYR A 133 9.75 2.80 -12.44
CA TYR A 133 8.80 2.00 -13.21
C TYR A 133 8.18 0.90 -12.35
N LEU A 134 9.00 0.13 -11.63
CA LEU A 134 8.51 -0.90 -10.71
C LEU A 134 7.61 -0.32 -9.61
N TYR A 135 7.99 0.81 -9.02
CA TYR A 135 7.20 1.50 -8.00
C TYR A 135 5.82 1.91 -8.52
N SER A 136 5.77 2.52 -9.72
CA SER A 136 4.51 2.88 -10.38
C SER A 136 3.64 1.64 -10.62
N ALA A 137 4.24 0.57 -11.15
CA ALA A 137 3.55 -0.70 -11.41
C ALA A 137 3.01 -1.37 -10.13
N ILE A 138 3.72 -1.26 -9.00
CA ILE A 138 3.23 -1.77 -7.70
C ILE A 138 2.00 -1.00 -7.23
N LEU A 139 1.97 0.32 -7.43
CA LEU A 139 0.83 1.17 -7.06
C LEU A 139 -0.35 1.07 -8.06
N ASN A 140 -0.06 0.64 -9.28
CA ASN A 140 -1.02 0.39 -10.34
C ASN A 140 -1.00 -1.09 -10.76
N PRO A 141 -1.75 -1.98 -10.08
CA PRO A 141 -1.77 -3.40 -10.41
C PRO A 141 -2.21 -3.71 -11.85
N SER A 142 -2.84 -2.78 -12.58
CA SER A 142 -3.23 -2.94 -13.98
C SER A 142 -2.17 -2.47 -14.98
N ASP A 143 -1.01 -2.01 -14.52
CA ASP A 143 0.09 -1.50 -15.35
C ASP A 143 0.62 -2.57 -16.32
N GLU A 144 1.02 -2.18 -17.53
CA GLU A 144 1.55 -3.08 -18.56
C GLU A 144 2.90 -3.68 -18.18
N PHE A 145 3.64 -3.07 -17.24
CA PHE A 145 4.88 -3.60 -16.66
C PHE A 145 4.79 -5.08 -16.27
N TRP A 146 3.62 -5.52 -15.80
CA TRP A 146 3.43 -6.90 -15.36
C TRP A 146 3.25 -7.90 -16.50
N ASN A 147 2.94 -7.47 -17.73
CA ASN A 147 2.67 -8.35 -18.88
C ASN A 147 3.86 -9.26 -19.22
N GLU A 148 5.07 -8.78 -18.95
CA GLU A 148 6.33 -9.48 -19.21
C GLU A 148 6.63 -10.60 -18.19
N LEU A 149 5.83 -10.75 -17.13
CA LEU A 149 6.04 -11.77 -16.11
C LEU A 149 5.08 -12.96 -16.29
N PRO A 150 5.57 -14.22 -16.20
CA PRO A 150 4.75 -15.41 -16.45
C PRO A 150 3.57 -15.57 -15.48
N ASN A 151 3.71 -15.12 -14.24
CA ASN A 151 2.70 -15.21 -13.17
C ASN A 151 1.98 -13.88 -12.94
N GLN A 152 1.75 -13.12 -14.01
CA GLN A 152 1.21 -11.77 -13.90
C GLN A 152 -0.17 -11.73 -13.24
N LYS A 153 -1.05 -12.71 -13.47
CA LYS A 153 -2.40 -12.70 -12.89
C LYS A 153 -2.35 -12.75 -11.35
N GLU A 154 -1.50 -13.60 -10.79
CA GLU A 154 -1.29 -13.78 -9.35
C GLU A 154 -0.65 -12.53 -8.73
N ILE A 155 0.31 -11.93 -9.43
CA ILE A 155 0.97 -10.68 -9.01
C ILE A 155 -0.04 -9.54 -8.96
N ARG A 156 -0.77 -9.31 -10.06
CA ARG A 156 -1.79 -8.26 -10.17
C ARG A 156 -2.89 -8.44 -9.13
N LYS A 157 -3.34 -9.67 -8.89
CA LYS A 157 -4.30 -10.02 -7.84
C LYS A 157 -3.78 -9.63 -6.46
N SER A 158 -2.57 -10.06 -6.10
CA SER A 158 -2.00 -9.78 -4.78
C SER A 158 -1.74 -8.29 -4.55
N LEU A 159 -1.27 -7.56 -5.56
CA LEU A 159 -1.09 -6.11 -5.49
C LEU A 159 -2.42 -5.36 -5.37
N THR A 160 -3.46 -5.83 -6.06
CA THR A 160 -4.83 -5.30 -5.91
C THR A 160 -5.33 -5.48 -4.48
N GLU A 161 -5.06 -6.63 -3.86
CA GLU A 161 -5.42 -6.91 -2.47
C GLU A 161 -4.64 -6.02 -1.48
N LEU A 162 -3.33 -5.84 -1.66
CA LEU A 162 -2.52 -4.91 -0.85
C LEU A 162 -3.00 -3.45 -0.98
N LYS A 163 -3.33 -3.03 -2.21
CA LYS A 163 -3.92 -1.70 -2.49
C LYS A 163 -5.29 -1.54 -1.82
N LEU A 164 -6.13 -2.57 -1.88
CA LEU A 164 -7.41 -2.60 -1.17
C LEU A 164 -7.22 -2.48 0.35
N PHE A 165 -6.14 -3.00 0.93
CA PHE A 165 -5.87 -2.82 2.36
C PHE A 165 -5.25 -1.44 2.65
N GLY A 166 -4.66 -0.78 1.65
CA GLY A 166 -3.95 0.49 1.81
C GLY A 166 -2.59 0.29 2.49
N VAL A 167 -1.95 -0.85 2.25
CA VAL A 167 -0.69 -1.25 2.87
C VAL A 167 0.45 -1.03 1.87
N THR A 168 1.42 -0.21 2.24
CA THR A 168 2.58 0.16 1.40
C THR A 168 3.93 -0.19 2.04
N GLN A 169 3.92 -0.57 3.32
CA GLN A 169 5.10 -0.97 4.09
C GLN A 169 5.91 -2.12 3.45
N PRO A 170 5.32 -3.10 2.73
CA PRO A 170 6.08 -4.16 2.09
C PRO A 170 6.88 -3.75 0.85
N ILE A 171 6.69 -2.54 0.30
CA ILE A 171 7.31 -2.11 -0.97
C ILE A 171 8.83 -2.31 -1.02
N PRO A 172 9.63 -1.98 0.03
CA PRO A 172 11.08 -2.22 0.02
C PRO A 172 11.46 -3.69 -0.14
N LEU A 173 10.67 -4.61 0.45
CA LEU A 173 10.86 -6.04 0.28
C LEU A 173 10.46 -6.48 -1.13
N ILE A 174 9.36 -5.93 -1.68
CA ILE A 174 8.94 -6.20 -3.07
C ILE A 174 10.04 -5.79 -4.06
N PHE A 175 10.64 -4.60 -3.89
CA PHE A 175 11.79 -4.16 -4.70
C PHE A 175 12.94 -5.16 -4.65
N SER A 176 13.28 -5.63 -3.45
CA SER A 176 14.40 -6.55 -3.24
C SER A 176 14.11 -7.92 -3.84
N VAL A 177 12.89 -8.44 -3.71
CA VAL A 177 12.50 -9.72 -4.33
C VAL A 177 12.54 -9.60 -5.85
N TYR A 178 11.95 -8.55 -6.43
CA TYR A 178 11.98 -8.35 -7.88
C TYR A 178 13.41 -8.26 -8.44
N ARG A 179 14.33 -7.60 -7.73
CA ARG A 179 15.72 -7.45 -8.20
C ARG A 179 16.53 -8.74 -8.08
N ASN A 180 16.36 -9.51 -7.00
CA ASN A 180 17.21 -10.67 -6.74
C ASN A 180 16.62 -11.97 -7.31
N ASN A 181 15.30 -12.14 -7.30
CA ASN A 181 14.64 -13.33 -7.84
C ASN A 181 13.15 -13.08 -8.14
N LYS A 182 12.85 -12.71 -9.40
CA LYS A 182 11.47 -12.39 -9.84
C LYS A 182 10.51 -13.56 -9.72
N ASP A 183 10.99 -14.80 -9.82
CA ASP A 183 10.15 -16.00 -9.75
C ASP A 183 9.54 -16.21 -8.36
N TRP A 184 10.16 -15.64 -7.32
CA TRP A 184 9.61 -15.71 -5.96
C TRP A 184 8.48 -14.70 -5.73
N LEU A 185 8.35 -13.68 -6.59
CA LEU A 185 7.45 -12.56 -6.38
C LEU A 185 5.98 -12.95 -6.15
N PRO A 186 5.36 -13.86 -6.94
CA PRO A 186 3.95 -14.23 -6.74
C PRO A 186 3.73 -14.85 -5.35
N LYS A 187 4.61 -15.76 -4.94
CA LYS A 187 4.53 -16.44 -3.65
C LYS A 187 4.75 -15.47 -2.50
N ILE A 188 5.74 -14.57 -2.59
CA ILE A 188 5.99 -13.60 -1.54
C ILE A 188 4.84 -12.59 -1.44
N LEU A 189 4.30 -12.09 -2.55
CA LEU A 189 3.14 -11.19 -2.54
C LEU A 189 1.92 -11.83 -1.87
N MET A 190 1.64 -13.11 -2.15
CA MET A 190 0.58 -13.85 -1.47
C MET A 190 0.79 -13.90 0.05
N LEU A 191 2.02 -14.16 0.52
CA LEU A 191 2.35 -14.14 1.96
C LEU A 191 2.14 -12.75 2.56
N LEU A 192 2.56 -11.70 1.85
CA LEU A 192 2.40 -10.30 2.27
C LEU A 192 0.93 -9.92 2.37
N VAL A 193 0.08 -10.35 1.43
CA VAL A 193 -1.38 -10.18 1.48
C VAL A 193 -1.95 -10.82 2.73
N ASN A 194 -1.61 -12.09 3.00
CA ASN A 194 -2.14 -12.83 4.15
C ASN A 194 -1.73 -12.19 5.48
N ILE A 195 -0.46 -11.80 5.62
CA ILE A 195 0.04 -11.08 6.80
C ILE A 195 -0.68 -9.73 6.94
N SER A 196 -0.76 -8.95 5.87
CA SER A 196 -1.39 -7.62 5.90
C SER A 196 -2.88 -7.72 6.26
N PHE A 197 -3.59 -8.71 5.76
CA PHE A 197 -4.98 -8.94 6.11
C PHE A 197 -5.14 -9.26 7.60
N ARG A 198 -4.35 -10.22 8.12
CA ARG A 198 -4.38 -10.59 9.54
C ARG A 198 -3.99 -9.43 10.45
N TYR A 199 -2.91 -8.75 10.13
CA TYR A 199 -2.28 -7.73 10.96
C TYR A 199 -3.02 -6.39 10.90
N ASN A 200 -3.28 -5.87 9.70
CA ASN A 200 -3.90 -4.55 9.51
C ASN A 200 -5.42 -4.62 9.51
N VAL A 201 -6.01 -5.49 8.69
CA VAL A 201 -7.47 -5.49 8.48
C VAL A 201 -8.17 -6.06 9.70
N ILE A 202 -7.76 -7.24 10.19
CA ILE A 202 -8.39 -7.89 11.34
C ILE A 202 -7.81 -7.39 12.67
N GLY A 203 -6.49 -7.46 12.86
CA GLY A 203 -5.82 -7.11 14.11
C GLY A 203 -5.73 -5.62 14.45
N LYS A 204 -5.83 -4.70 13.47
CA LYS A 204 -5.63 -3.24 13.66
C LYS A 204 -4.33 -2.89 14.40
N LEU A 205 -3.28 -3.69 14.21
CA LEU A 205 -2.00 -3.52 14.89
C LEU A 205 -1.16 -2.40 14.27
N ASN A 206 -0.19 -1.89 15.03
CA ASN A 206 0.67 -0.78 14.61
C ASN A 206 1.55 -1.18 13.39
N PRO A 207 1.45 -0.48 12.24
CA PRO A 207 2.22 -0.81 11.03
C PRO A 207 3.74 -0.65 11.15
N ASN A 208 4.24 0.12 12.12
CA ASN A 208 5.67 0.43 12.27
C ASN A 208 6.51 -0.82 12.53
N SER A 209 5.97 -1.82 13.23
CA SER A 209 6.67 -3.08 13.48
C SER A 209 6.90 -3.87 12.19
N MET A 210 5.93 -3.84 11.27
CA MET A 210 6.06 -4.53 9.99
C MET A 210 7.13 -3.88 9.10
N GLU A 211 7.22 -2.54 9.09
CA GLU A 211 8.22 -1.82 8.30
C GLU A 211 9.65 -2.28 8.65
N LYS A 212 9.94 -2.45 9.94
CA LYS A 212 11.25 -2.94 10.41
C LYS A 212 11.55 -4.35 9.91
N VAL A 213 10.57 -5.25 9.97
CA VAL A 213 10.74 -6.64 9.51
C VAL A 213 10.93 -6.69 8.00
N TYR A 214 10.11 -5.98 7.22
CA TYR A 214 10.27 -5.94 5.76
C TYR A 214 11.62 -5.35 5.34
N ASN A 215 12.07 -4.28 6.00
CA ASN A 215 13.39 -3.69 5.79
C ASN A 215 14.53 -4.68 6.11
N LYS A 216 14.49 -5.34 7.27
CA LYS A 216 15.47 -6.36 7.67
C LYS A 216 15.58 -7.50 6.64
N ILE A 217 14.45 -8.00 6.16
CA ILE A 217 14.43 -9.06 5.13
C ILE A 217 14.98 -8.54 3.81
N ALA A 218 14.61 -7.33 3.40
CA ALA A 218 15.11 -6.69 2.17
C ALA A 218 16.64 -6.56 2.18
N ILE A 219 17.22 -6.10 3.29
CA ILE A 219 18.68 -6.00 3.47
C ILE A 219 19.34 -7.38 3.38
N LYS A 220 18.83 -8.38 4.12
CA LYS A 220 19.36 -9.75 4.10
C LYS A 220 19.34 -10.35 2.69
N LEU A 221 18.27 -10.11 1.93
CA LEU A 221 18.16 -10.56 0.56
C LEU A 221 19.21 -9.90 -0.34
N ASN A 222 19.39 -8.58 -0.24
CA ASN A 222 20.38 -7.84 -1.03
C ASN A 222 21.85 -8.16 -0.64
N LYS A 223 22.08 -8.68 0.57
CA LYS A 223 23.38 -9.22 1.01
C LYS A 223 23.61 -10.68 0.63
N ASN A 224 22.71 -11.29 -0.15
CA ASN A 224 22.74 -12.71 -0.52
C ASN A 224 22.71 -13.68 0.67
N GLU A 225 22.19 -13.26 1.83
CA GLU A 225 22.00 -14.14 3.01
C GLU A 225 20.76 -15.04 2.86
N ILE A 226 19.86 -14.70 1.93
CA ILE A 226 18.64 -15.43 1.62
C ILE A 226 18.78 -16.05 0.23
N THR A 227 18.76 -17.38 0.18
CA THR A 227 18.92 -18.18 -1.05
C THR A 227 17.65 -18.91 -1.44
N LYS A 228 16.64 -18.96 -0.58
CA LYS A 228 15.35 -19.61 -0.83
C LYS A 228 14.17 -18.76 -0.35
N ALA A 229 13.08 -18.76 -1.10
CA ALA A 229 11.83 -18.08 -0.73
C ALA A 229 11.26 -18.55 0.63
N THR A 230 11.55 -19.78 1.06
CA THR A 230 11.11 -20.32 2.36
C THR A 230 11.75 -19.56 3.53
N GLN A 231 12.98 -19.07 3.40
CA GLN A 231 13.61 -18.28 4.46
C GLN A 231 12.92 -16.93 4.65
N ILE A 232 12.42 -16.32 3.57
CA ILE A 232 11.57 -15.10 3.66
C ILE A 232 10.30 -15.41 4.44
N LYS A 233 9.62 -16.52 4.12
CA LYS A 233 8.43 -16.96 4.86
C LYS A 233 8.70 -17.12 6.37
N GLU A 234 9.82 -17.74 6.74
CA GLU A 234 10.19 -17.92 8.15
C GLU A 234 10.45 -16.58 8.86
N LEU A 235 11.16 -15.65 8.22
CA LEU A 235 11.41 -14.31 8.78
C LEU A 235 10.11 -13.49 8.92
N LEU A 236 9.17 -13.66 7.99
CA LEU A 236 7.87 -13.00 8.03
C LEU A 236 6.99 -13.46 9.20
N LYS A 237 7.27 -14.60 9.84
CA LYS A 237 6.54 -15.05 11.04
C LYS A 237 6.67 -14.08 12.21
N GLU A 238 7.72 -13.26 12.25
CA GLU A 238 7.93 -12.23 13.29
C GLU A 238 6.74 -11.24 13.38
N ILE A 239 6.04 -11.01 12.27
CA ILE A 239 4.86 -10.12 12.17
C ILE A 239 3.57 -10.88 11.83
N TYR A 240 3.58 -12.21 11.91
CA TYR A 240 2.39 -13.02 11.65
C TYR A 240 1.52 -13.05 12.91
N VAL A 241 0.25 -12.63 12.77
CA VAL A 241 -0.75 -12.81 13.83
C VAL A 241 -1.15 -14.29 13.84
N ASP A 242 -0.83 -14.97 14.95
CA ASP A 242 -1.12 -16.39 15.11
C ASP A 242 -2.62 -16.69 14.99
N ASP A 243 -2.93 -17.97 14.78
CA ASP A 243 -4.28 -18.43 14.51
C ASP A 243 -5.26 -18.16 15.66
N ASN A 244 -4.82 -18.24 16.91
CA ASN A 244 -5.70 -18.01 18.06
C ASN A 244 -6.01 -16.52 18.20
N ALA A 245 -4.99 -15.66 18.14
CA ALA A 245 -5.17 -14.21 18.16
C ALA A 245 -6.02 -13.73 16.98
N PHE A 246 -5.76 -14.25 15.77
CA PHE A 246 -6.52 -13.90 14.58
C PHE A 246 -8.01 -14.31 14.70
N VAL A 247 -8.30 -15.55 15.12
CA VAL A 247 -9.68 -16.02 15.30
C VAL A 247 -10.39 -15.19 16.38
N SER A 248 -9.72 -14.88 17.48
CA SER A 248 -10.27 -14.03 18.54
C SER A 248 -10.64 -12.64 18.02
N ASN A 249 -9.72 -11.98 17.32
CA ASN A 249 -9.95 -10.66 16.72
C ASN A 249 -11.03 -10.68 15.64
N PHE A 250 -11.13 -11.76 14.85
CA PHE A 250 -12.15 -11.90 13.81
C PHE A 250 -13.55 -12.05 14.41
N LYS A 251 -13.69 -12.80 15.52
CA LYS A 251 -14.98 -13.07 16.17
C LYS A 251 -15.70 -11.79 16.62
N SER A 252 -14.97 -10.79 17.09
CA SER A 252 -15.53 -9.51 17.56
C SER A 252 -15.52 -8.41 16.48
N LYS A 253 -14.99 -8.70 15.29
CA LYS A 253 -14.74 -7.68 14.27
C LYS A 253 -16.04 -7.05 13.77
N THR A 254 -16.03 -5.72 13.72
CA THR A 254 -17.01 -4.89 13.02
C THR A 254 -16.36 -4.16 11.84
N LEU A 255 -17.09 -4.05 10.73
CA LEU A 255 -16.69 -3.35 9.52
C LEU A 255 -17.92 -2.73 8.84
N PRO A 256 -18.12 -1.41 8.89
CA PRO A 256 -19.22 -0.76 8.18
C PRO A 256 -19.21 -1.05 6.68
N THR A 257 -20.36 -1.03 6.05
CA THR A 257 -20.60 -1.29 4.62
C THR A 257 -20.52 -0.03 3.75
N THR A 258 -19.78 0.99 4.21
CA THR A 258 -19.61 2.28 3.54
C THR A 258 -18.20 2.46 2.98
N GLY A 259 -18.07 3.24 1.91
CA GLY A 259 -16.79 3.58 1.27
C GLY A 259 -15.90 2.36 1.00
N LYS A 260 -14.62 2.47 1.38
CA LYS A 260 -13.61 1.40 1.23
C LYS A 260 -13.95 0.12 2.00
N ASN A 261 -14.63 0.24 3.14
CA ASN A 261 -14.96 -0.92 3.97
C ASN A 261 -15.99 -1.84 3.29
N LYS A 262 -16.91 -1.29 2.48
CA LYS A 262 -17.81 -2.09 1.63
C LYS A 262 -17.04 -3.08 0.76
N THR A 263 -15.99 -2.61 0.09
CA THR A 263 -15.14 -3.45 -0.77
C THR A 263 -14.35 -4.46 0.04
N ILE A 264 -13.89 -4.11 1.24
CA ILE A 264 -13.24 -5.05 2.16
C ILE A 264 -14.22 -6.14 2.63
N VAL A 265 -15.47 -5.79 2.95
CA VAL A 265 -16.50 -6.78 3.32
C VAL A 265 -16.77 -7.72 2.15
N LYS A 266 -16.95 -7.19 0.93
CA LYS A 266 -17.06 -8.03 -0.28
C LYS A 266 -15.86 -8.97 -0.41
N TYR A 267 -14.63 -8.45 -0.28
CA TYR A 267 -13.41 -9.26 -0.33
C TYR A 267 -13.40 -10.40 0.69
N ILE A 268 -13.76 -10.13 1.95
CA ILE A 268 -13.78 -11.13 3.02
C ILE A 268 -14.78 -12.23 2.69
N LEU A 269 -16.01 -11.85 2.35
CA LEU A 269 -17.08 -12.80 2.07
C LEU A 269 -16.77 -13.62 0.82
N THR A 270 -16.27 -13.00 -0.25
CA THR A 270 -15.89 -13.72 -1.48
C THR A 270 -14.74 -14.71 -1.23
N LYS A 271 -13.72 -14.34 -0.46
CA LYS A 271 -12.61 -15.27 -0.16
C LYS A 271 -13.08 -16.45 0.68
N ILE A 272 -13.97 -16.23 1.64
CA ILE A 272 -14.58 -17.31 2.42
C ILE A 272 -15.50 -18.16 1.54
N GLU A 273 -16.33 -17.55 0.70
CA GLU A 273 -17.19 -18.27 -0.25
C GLU A 273 -16.36 -19.15 -1.18
N ASN A 274 -15.27 -18.65 -1.75
CA ASN A 274 -14.37 -19.42 -2.61
C ASN A 274 -13.79 -20.64 -1.87
N GLN A 275 -13.45 -20.47 -0.58
CA GLN A 275 -12.95 -21.57 0.26
C GLN A 275 -14.00 -22.64 0.55
N ILE A 276 -15.28 -22.27 0.70
CA ILE A 276 -16.38 -23.20 1.01
C ILE A 276 -16.92 -23.85 -0.26
N SER A 277 -16.97 -23.10 -1.36
CA SER A 277 -17.55 -23.51 -2.63
C SER A 277 -16.58 -24.20 -3.56
N GLU A 278 -15.27 -24.04 -3.33
CA GLU A 278 -14.20 -24.46 -4.25
C GLU A 278 -14.36 -23.82 -5.65
N LYS A 279 -14.93 -22.61 -5.68
CA LYS A 279 -15.08 -21.77 -6.88
C LYS A 279 -14.18 -20.54 -6.78
N GLU A 280 -13.98 -19.87 -7.91
CA GLU A 280 -13.19 -18.64 -8.00
C GLU A 280 -14.06 -17.42 -8.34
N TYR A 281 -14.87 -16.97 -7.39
CA TYR A 281 -15.57 -15.69 -7.52
C TYR A 281 -14.62 -14.51 -7.33
N ASN A 282 -14.90 -13.40 -8.02
CA ASN A 282 -14.20 -12.13 -7.85
C ASN A 282 -15.03 -11.19 -6.96
N PHE A 283 -14.39 -10.53 -5.99
CA PHE A 283 -15.08 -9.61 -5.08
C PHE A 283 -15.59 -8.33 -5.78
N SER A 284 -15.09 -8.05 -6.99
CA SER A 284 -15.59 -6.97 -7.84
C SER A 284 -16.75 -7.39 -8.75
N ASP A 285 -17.20 -8.64 -8.68
CA ASP A 285 -18.33 -9.11 -9.49
C ASP A 285 -19.62 -8.37 -9.10
N ALA A 286 -20.40 -8.03 -10.13
CA ALA A 286 -21.71 -7.41 -10.00
C ALA A 286 -22.82 -8.44 -9.72
N SER A 287 -22.54 -9.74 -9.87
CA SER A 287 -23.51 -10.83 -9.68
C SER A 287 -24.04 -10.97 -8.24
N PHE A 288 -23.47 -10.26 -7.27
CA PHE A 288 -23.92 -10.27 -5.88
C PHE A 288 -23.77 -8.93 -5.16
N THR A 289 -24.59 -8.80 -4.13
CA THR A 289 -24.53 -7.73 -3.13
C THR A 289 -24.14 -8.29 -1.75
N ILE A 290 -23.82 -7.38 -0.84
CA ILE A 290 -23.73 -7.71 0.58
C ILE A 290 -25.16 -7.68 1.11
N GLU A 291 -25.61 -8.80 1.66
CA GLU A 291 -26.87 -8.87 2.40
C GLU A 291 -26.62 -8.67 3.89
N HIS A 292 -27.45 -7.84 4.51
CA HIS A 292 -27.53 -7.62 5.94
C HIS A 292 -28.62 -8.50 6.53
N ILE A 293 -28.24 -9.52 7.31
CA ILE A 293 -29.24 -10.45 7.86
C ILE A 293 -30.14 -9.69 8.84
N LEU A 294 -29.57 -9.04 9.86
CA LEU A 294 -30.15 -7.90 10.58
C LEU A 294 -29.99 -6.64 9.71
N PRO A 295 -31.07 -6.04 9.18
CA PRO A 295 -31.00 -4.89 8.28
C PRO A 295 -30.41 -3.64 8.95
N GLU A 296 -29.87 -2.71 8.15
CA GLU A 296 -29.48 -1.37 8.64
C GLU A 296 -30.71 -0.56 9.10
N ASN A 297 -31.81 -0.65 8.35
CA ASN A 297 -33.10 -0.03 8.68
C ASN A 297 -34.03 -1.07 9.32
N TYR A 298 -33.64 -1.58 10.49
CA TYR A 298 -34.40 -2.59 11.24
C TYR A 298 -35.61 -1.97 11.96
N ASN A 299 -36.61 -2.79 12.29
CA ASN A 299 -37.81 -2.41 13.04
C ASN A 299 -37.72 -2.85 14.51
N GLU A 300 -38.74 -2.56 15.31
CA GLU A 300 -38.78 -2.95 16.74
C GLU A 300 -38.68 -4.47 16.94
N ASP A 301 -39.35 -5.28 16.10
CA ASP A 301 -39.25 -6.74 16.17
C ASP A 301 -37.79 -7.24 16.05
N TRP A 302 -37.03 -6.67 15.13
CA TRP A 302 -35.59 -6.95 15.01
C TRP A 302 -34.83 -6.48 16.25
N ASN A 303 -35.18 -5.33 16.82
CA ASN A 303 -34.50 -4.80 18.00
C ASN A 303 -34.72 -5.70 19.23
N ASP A 304 -35.94 -6.21 19.39
CA ASP A 304 -36.30 -7.12 20.49
C ASP A 304 -35.51 -8.43 20.43
N LEU A 305 -35.34 -9.02 19.23
CA LEU A 305 -34.49 -10.20 19.02
C LEU A 305 -33.03 -9.96 19.43
N PHE A 306 -32.58 -8.70 19.41
CA PHE A 306 -31.24 -8.28 19.82
C PHE A 306 -31.23 -7.59 21.18
N SER A 307 -32.21 -7.87 22.04
CA SER A 307 -32.28 -7.35 23.41
C SER A 307 -32.20 -5.81 23.49
N ASN A 308 -32.79 -5.14 22.50
CA ASN A 308 -32.75 -3.68 22.33
C ASN A 308 -31.35 -3.09 22.08
N GLU A 309 -30.42 -3.90 21.55
CA GLU A 309 -29.05 -3.50 21.25
C GLU A 309 -28.65 -3.73 19.77
N ALA A 310 -29.62 -3.83 18.85
CA ALA A 310 -29.39 -4.19 17.44
C ALA A 310 -28.29 -3.36 16.76
N ASP A 311 -28.22 -2.05 17.03
CA ASP A 311 -27.20 -1.13 16.51
C ASP A 311 -25.76 -1.61 16.70
N LYS A 312 -25.47 -2.30 17.81
CA LYS A 312 -24.12 -2.82 18.12
C LYS A 312 -23.72 -3.98 17.20
N PHE A 313 -24.68 -4.62 16.56
CA PHE A 313 -24.50 -5.86 15.81
C PHE A 313 -24.65 -5.71 14.29
N ILE A 314 -25.26 -4.62 13.80
CA ILE A 314 -25.44 -4.36 12.36
C ILE A 314 -24.16 -4.59 11.57
N TYR A 315 -23.05 -4.01 12.06
CA TYR A 315 -21.79 -4.02 11.33
C TYR A 315 -20.84 -5.17 11.66
N ARG A 316 -21.31 -6.19 12.40
CA ARG A 316 -20.53 -7.40 12.68
C ARG A 316 -20.37 -8.20 11.40
N ILE A 317 -19.18 -8.77 11.15
CA ILE A 317 -18.94 -9.57 9.93
C ILE A 317 -19.91 -10.76 9.84
N GLY A 318 -20.30 -11.34 10.98
CA GLY A 318 -21.30 -12.41 11.01
C GLY A 318 -22.69 -11.98 10.56
N ASN A 319 -23.00 -10.68 10.55
CA ASN A 319 -24.28 -10.19 10.06
C ASN A 319 -24.35 -10.11 8.53
N TYR A 320 -23.28 -10.48 7.83
CA TYR A 320 -23.19 -10.36 6.38
C TYR A 320 -23.19 -11.70 5.68
N THR A 321 -23.80 -11.73 4.50
CA THR A 321 -23.67 -12.83 3.55
C THR A 321 -23.64 -12.32 2.10
N LEU A 322 -23.29 -13.19 1.15
CA LEU A 322 -23.38 -12.90 -0.28
C LEU A 322 -24.75 -13.31 -0.81
N LEU A 323 -25.43 -12.41 -1.50
CA LEU A 323 -26.73 -12.71 -2.09
C LEU A 323 -26.87 -12.05 -3.46
N GLU A 324 -27.58 -12.72 -4.36
CA GLU A 324 -27.94 -12.17 -5.66
C GLU A 324 -28.84 -10.93 -5.48
N GLU A 325 -28.59 -9.88 -6.26
CA GLU A 325 -29.26 -8.58 -6.11
C GLU A 325 -30.80 -8.69 -6.12
N LYS A 326 -31.35 -9.49 -7.04
CA LYS A 326 -32.80 -9.72 -7.13
C LYS A 326 -33.37 -10.34 -5.86
N LYS A 327 -32.69 -11.32 -5.27
CA LYS A 327 -33.13 -11.99 -4.03
C LYS A 327 -33.02 -11.04 -2.84
N ASN A 328 -31.94 -10.27 -2.77
CA ASN A 328 -31.74 -9.24 -1.73
C ASN A 328 -32.88 -8.20 -1.77
N ARG A 329 -33.27 -7.72 -2.96
CA ARG A 329 -34.41 -6.81 -3.12
C ARG A 329 -35.75 -7.42 -2.68
N ILE A 330 -35.97 -8.72 -2.91
CA ILE A 330 -37.22 -9.41 -2.54
C ILE A 330 -37.37 -9.55 -1.02
N ILE A 331 -36.28 -9.86 -0.32
CA ILE A 331 -36.30 -10.07 1.13
C ILE A 331 -36.30 -8.76 1.92
N GLY A 332 -35.60 -7.73 1.44
CA GLY A 332 -35.57 -6.41 2.08
C GLY A 332 -35.32 -6.48 3.60
N ASN A 333 -36.11 -5.73 4.36
CA ASN A 333 -35.98 -5.64 5.82
C ASN A 333 -36.81 -6.67 6.61
N LYS A 334 -37.38 -7.68 5.93
CA LYS A 334 -38.21 -8.69 6.58
C LYS A 334 -37.44 -9.42 7.69
N LEU A 335 -38.16 -10.00 8.64
CA LEU A 335 -37.56 -10.85 9.68
C LEU A 335 -36.91 -12.10 9.07
N PHE A 336 -35.96 -12.67 9.81
CA PHE A 336 -35.13 -13.79 9.36
C PHE A 336 -35.93 -14.96 8.77
N ASP A 337 -37.05 -15.36 9.40
CA ASP A 337 -37.89 -16.46 8.92
C ASP A 337 -38.40 -16.26 7.49
N ALA A 338 -38.78 -15.03 7.15
CA ALA A 338 -39.20 -14.69 5.80
C ALA A 338 -38.03 -14.62 4.81
N LYS A 339 -36.80 -14.33 5.29
CA LYS A 339 -35.59 -14.30 4.47
C LYS A 339 -35.05 -15.70 4.12
N LYS A 340 -35.17 -16.66 5.04
CA LYS A 340 -34.62 -18.04 4.93
C LYS A 340 -34.91 -18.70 3.58
N ASN A 341 -36.15 -18.61 3.11
CA ASN A 341 -36.56 -19.27 1.87
C ASN A 341 -35.78 -18.79 0.64
N GLU A 342 -35.37 -17.52 0.60
CA GLU A 342 -34.56 -16.99 -0.50
C GLU A 342 -33.07 -17.30 -0.30
N TYR A 343 -32.59 -17.37 0.95
CA TYR A 343 -31.22 -17.82 1.26
C TYR A 343 -30.99 -19.26 0.77
N LEU A 344 -31.93 -20.17 1.02
CA LEU A 344 -31.88 -21.57 0.55
C LEU A 344 -31.87 -21.72 -0.97
N LYS A 345 -32.34 -20.70 -1.71
CA LYS A 345 -32.29 -20.68 -3.17
C LYS A 345 -31.00 -20.04 -3.70
N SER A 346 -30.18 -19.43 -2.85
CA SER A 346 -28.95 -18.74 -3.27
C SER A 346 -27.93 -19.70 -3.85
N GLN A 347 -27.20 -19.27 -4.87
CA GLN A 347 -26.05 -20.02 -5.39
C GLN A 347 -24.82 -19.97 -4.48
N TYR A 348 -24.77 -19.02 -3.54
CA TYR A 348 -23.65 -18.83 -2.63
C TYR A 348 -23.83 -19.72 -1.40
N LYS A 349 -22.83 -20.55 -1.11
CA LYS A 349 -22.84 -21.49 0.03
C LYS A 349 -22.88 -20.77 1.36
N LEU A 350 -22.32 -19.56 1.47
CA LEU A 350 -22.47 -18.70 2.65
C LEU A 350 -23.94 -18.47 3.01
N SER A 351 -24.79 -18.16 2.01
CA SER A 351 -26.22 -17.93 2.23
C SER A 351 -27.01 -19.22 2.37
N ASN A 352 -26.79 -20.16 1.44
CA ASN A 352 -27.65 -21.34 1.33
C ASN A 352 -27.36 -22.41 2.40
N SER A 353 -26.09 -22.78 2.56
CA SER A 353 -25.71 -23.95 3.38
C SER A 353 -25.04 -23.61 4.71
N ASN A 354 -24.89 -22.32 5.03
CA ASN A 354 -24.20 -21.89 6.24
C ASN A 354 -25.07 -21.04 7.18
N LEU A 355 -26.26 -20.60 6.75
CA LEU A 355 -27.24 -19.84 7.55
C LEU A 355 -28.43 -20.69 8.03
N TYR A 356 -28.17 -21.91 8.51
CA TYR A 356 -29.19 -22.74 9.15
C TYR A 356 -29.34 -22.38 10.63
N PHE A 357 -30.25 -21.47 10.92
CA PHE A 357 -30.62 -21.07 12.27
C PHE A 357 -32.15 -21.02 12.41
N ASP A 358 -32.67 -21.26 13.59
CA ASP A 358 -34.11 -21.13 13.86
C ASP A 358 -34.50 -19.65 13.99
N GLU A 359 -33.61 -18.83 14.55
CA GLU A 359 -33.81 -17.39 14.71
C GLU A 359 -32.49 -16.65 14.49
N TRP A 360 -32.56 -15.38 14.09
CA TRP A 360 -31.39 -14.52 13.98
C TRP A 360 -31.35 -13.50 15.12
N ASN A 361 -30.45 -13.73 16.08
CA ASN A 361 -30.25 -12.92 17.27
C ASN A 361 -28.75 -12.86 17.64
N ILE A 362 -28.44 -12.28 18.80
CA ILE A 362 -27.06 -12.16 19.31
C ILE A 362 -26.34 -13.52 19.33
N LYS A 363 -27.02 -14.59 19.76
CA LYS A 363 -26.43 -15.92 19.91
C LYS A 363 -26.11 -16.53 18.54
N SER A 364 -27.08 -16.58 17.62
CA SER A 364 -26.83 -17.14 16.27
C SER A 364 -25.81 -16.34 15.48
N LEU A 365 -25.82 -15.01 15.56
CA LEU A 365 -24.81 -14.16 14.95
C LEU A 365 -23.40 -14.48 15.47
N ASN A 366 -23.23 -14.61 16.79
CA ASN A 366 -21.94 -14.94 17.40
C ASN A 366 -21.44 -16.33 16.99
N ILE A 367 -22.34 -17.32 16.90
CA ILE A 367 -22.03 -18.68 16.41
C ILE A 367 -21.58 -18.60 14.95
N TYR A 368 -22.32 -17.88 14.11
CA TYR A 368 -22.02 -17.77 12.69
C TYR A 368 -20.69 -17.03 12.45
N GLN A 369 -20.44 -15.89 13.11
CA GLN A 369 -19.16 -15.19 12.98
C GLN A 369 -17.98 -16.05 13.48
N SER A 370 -18.20 -16.87 14.51
CA SER A 370 -17.20 -17.84 14.98
C SER A 370 -16.93 -18.93 13.95
N LYS A 371 -17.94 -19.35 13.18
CA LYS A 371 -17.78 -20.27 12.05
C LYS A 371 -16.99 -19.60 10.91
N LEU A 372 -17.34 -18.37 10.54
CA LEU A 372 -16.60 -17.58 9.55
C LEU A 372 -15.13 -17.39 9.95
N ALA A 373 -14.84 -17.17 11.24
CA ALA A 373 -13.47 -17.05 11.74
C ALA A 373 -12.64 -18.32 11.47
N LYS A 374 -13.24 -19.51 11.52
CA LYS A 374 -12.56 -20.78 11.22
C LYS A 374 -12.18 -20.87 9.73
N TYR A 375 -13.09 -20.48 8.83
CA TYR A 375 -12.78 -20.41 7.38
C TYR A 375 -11.75 -19.32 7.09
N ALA A 376 -11.89 -18.15 7.70
CA ALA A 376 -10.94 -17.05 7.55
C ALA A 376 -9.52 -17.47 7.93
N LYS A 377 -9.37 -18.21 9.03
CA LYS A 377 -8.08 -18.74 9.48
C LYS A 377 -7.40 -19.57 8.37
N SER A 378 -8.14 -20.46 7.70
CA SER A 378 -7.59 -21.28 6.62
C SER A 378 -7.29 -20.50 5.34
N VAL A 379 -8.08 -19.48 5.02
CA VAL A 379 -7.90 -18.63 3.82
C VAL A 379 -6.61 -17.83 3.91
N TRP A 380 -6.39 -17.14 5.04
CA TRP A 380 -5.29 -16.18 5.18
C TRP A 380 -4.10 -16.72 5.98
N LYS A 381 -3.84 -18.04 5.95
CA LYS A 381 -2.65 -18.65 6.59
C LYS A 381 -1.39 -18.46 5.73
N ILE A 382 -0.21 -18.47 6.34
CA ILE A 382 1.08 -18.37 5.61
C ILE A 382 1.81 -19.69 5.43
#